data_AF-Q58003-F1
#
_entry.id   AF-Q58003-F1
#
_cell.length_a   1.000
_cell.length_b   1.000
_cell.length_c   1.000
_cell.angle_alpha   90.00
_cell.angle_beta   90.00
_cell.angle_gamma   90.00
#
_symmetry.space_group_name_H-M   'P 1'
#
loop_
_entity.id
_entity.type
_entity.pdbx_description
1 polymer ?
#
loop_
_entity_poly.entity_id
_entity_poly.type
_entity_poly.pdbx_seq_one_letter_code
_entity_poly.pdbx_strand_id
1 'polypeptide(L)' 'MIVWNLICPKCGKRLRYKVDVCPCMASEVELPNCPDCGEKMVHDYTSLKGRRRIRRG' A
#
# COMPACT_ATOMS: atom_id res chain seq x y z
N MET A 1 7.03 3.85 -13.72
CA MET A 1 7.18 3.08 -12.47
C MET A 1 6.63 3.78 -11.23
N ILE A 2 5.52 3.28 -10.70
CA ILE A 2 4.94 3.62 -9.39
C ILE A 2 5.34 2.56 -8.38
N VAL A 3 5.61 2.95 -7.14
CA VAL A 3 5.93 2.00 -6.05
C VAL A 3 4.89 2.12 -4.95
N TRP A 4 4.15 1.03 -4.71
CA TRP A 4 3.23 0.93 -3.59
C TRP A 4 3.85 0.12 -2.46
N ASN A 5 3.81 0.70 -1.26
CA ASN A 5 4.08 -0.07 -0.05
C ASN A 5 2.78 -0.74 0.36
N LEU A 6 2.79 -2.07 0.34
CA LEU A 6 1.67 -2.90 0.72
C LEU A 6 1.98 -3.63 2.03
N ILE A 7 0.96 -3.89 2.83
CA ILE A 7 1.03 -4.65 4.07
C ILE A 7 -0.09 -5.69 4.10
N CYS A 8 0.24 -6.89 4.53
CA CYS A 8 -0.68 -7.97 4.79
C CYS A 8 -1.39 -7.72 6.14
N PRO A 9 -2.72 -7.55 6.18
CA PRO A 9 -3.43 -7.26 7.43
C PRO A 9 -3.43 -8.46 8.40
N LYS A 10 -3.33 -9.69 7.87
CA LYS A 10 -3.36 -10.93 8.66
C LYS A 10 -2.02 -11.31 9.28
N CYS A 11 -0.94 -11.07 8.55
CA CYS A 11 0.41 -11.53 8.89
C CYS A 11 1.40 -10.39 9.16
N GLY A 12 1.04 -9.15 8.83
CA GLY A 12 1.91 -7.98 9.00
C GLY A 12 3.06 -7.88 7.99
N LYS A 13 3.17 -8.80 7.02
CA LYS A 13 4.23 -8.80 6.02
C LYS A 13 4.11 -7.59 5.10
N ARG A 14 5.23 -6.90 4.88
CA ARG A 14 5.30 -5.73 3.98
C ARG A 14 5.90 -6.13 2.63
N LEU A 15 5.31 -5.63 1.55
CA LEU A 15 5.76 -5.85 0.18
C LEU A 15 5.87 -4.51 -0.55
N ARG A 16 7.00 -4.28 -1.23
CA ARG A 16 7.17 -3.14 -2.15
C ARG A 16 6.75 -3.57 -3.55
N TYR A 17 5.53 -3.22 -3.93
CA TYR A 17 4.98 -3.55 -5.23
C TYR A 17 5.33 -2.46 -6.24
N LYS A 18 6.19 -2.78 -7.20
CA LYS A 18 6.61 -1.86 -8.27
C LYS A 18 5.76 -2.16 -9.50
N VAL A 19 5.06 -1.16 -9.99
CA VAL A 19 4.19 -1.29 -11.18
C VAL A 19 4.62 -0.29 -12.22
N ASP A 20 4.83 -0.75 -13.45
CA ASP A 20 5.09 0.14 -14.58
C ASP A 20 3.78 0.50 -15.29
N VAL A 21 2.97 1.30 -14.60
CA VAL A 21 1.76 1.90 -15.18
C VAL A 21 1.81 3.41 -15.06
N CYS A 22 1.02 4.06 -15.91
CA CYS A 22 0.78 5.49 -15.81
C CYS A 22 0.03 5.80 -14.49
N PRO A 23 0.33 6.91 -13.78
CA PRO A 23 -0.39 7.31 -12.57
C PRO A 23 -1.91 7.40 -12.72
N CYS A 24 -2.42 7.64 -13.93
CA CYS A 24 -3.86 7.62 -14.19
C CYS A 24 -4.48 6.23 -14.09
N MET A 25 -3.73 5.16 -14.39
CA MET A 25 -4.18 3.76 -14.32
C MET A 25 -3.89 3.13 -12.96
N ALA A 26 -3.32 3.87 -12.01
CA ALA A 26 -2.98 3.36 -10.68
C ALA A 26 -4.19 2.70 -9.98
N SER A 27 -5.39 3.23 -10.19
CA SER A 27 -6.64 2.72 -9.64
C SER A 27 -7.14 1.44 -10.31
N GLU A 28 -6.67 1.14 -11.53
CA GLU A 28 -7.06 -0.05 -12.29
C GLU A 28 -6.17 -1.26 -11.95
N VAL A 29 -5.04 -1.04 -11.27
CA VAL A 29 -4.14 -2.13 -10.90
C VAL A 29 -4.63 -2.83 -9.64
N GLU A 30 -4.90 -4.12 -9.79
CA GLU A 30 -5.27 -4.96 -8.66
C GLU A 30 -4.07 -5.21 -7.73
N LEU A 31 -4.32 -5.13 -6.42
CA LEU A 31 -3.31 -5.43 -5.41
C LEU A 31 -3.05 -6.94 -5.35
N PRO A 32 -1.78 -7.39 -5.29
CA PRO A 32 -1.45 -8.81 -5.18
C PRO A 32 -1.88 -9.39 -3.83
N ASN A 33 -2.00 -10.71 -3.78
CA ASN A 33 -2.22 -11.44 -2.53
C ASN A 33 -0.90 -11.67 -1.78
N CYS A 34 -1.00 -11.90 -0.47
CA CYS A 34 0.15 -12.18 0.36
C CYS A 34 0.75 -13.55 0.05
N PRO A 35 2.07 -13.66 -0.21
CA PRO A 35 2.70 -14.93 -0.58
C PRO A 35 2.62 -16.01 0.52
N ASP A 36 2.49 -15.63 1.79
CA ASP A 36 2.47 -16.58 2.91
C ASP A 36 1.07 -17.01 3.34
N CYS A 37 0.06 -16.15 3.21
CA CYS A 37 -1.27 -16.40 3.73
C CYS A 37 -2.41 -16.31 2.70
N GLY A 38 -2.12 -15.86 1.48
CA GLY A 38 -3.10 -15.67 0.41
C GLY A 38 -4.05 -14.48 0.59
N GLU A 39 -3.96 -13.74 1.70
CA GLU A 39 -4.84 -12.60 1.98
C GLU A 39 -4.55 -11.42 1.03
N LYS A 40 -5.59 -10.69 0.61
CA LYS A 40 -5.42 -9.50 -0.24
C LYS A 40 -4.59 -8.44 0.47
N MET A 41 -3.51 -8.00 -0.16
CA MET A 41 -2.66 -6.96 0.41
C MET A 41 -3.39 -5.62 0.45
N VAL A 42 -3.07 -4.78 1.44
CA VAL A 42 -3.60 -3.41 1.54
C VAL A 42 -2.48 -2.38 1.50
N HIS A 43 -2.77 -1.13 1.15
CA HIS A 43 -1.76 -0.07 1.19
C HIS A 43 -1.28 0.20 2.63
N ASP A 44 0.03 0.27 2.82
CA ASP A 44 0.63 0.60 4.11
C ASP A 44 0.56 2.12 4.36
N TYR A 45 -0.56 2.54 4.96
CA TYR A 45 -0.77 3.93 5.37
C TYR A 45 -0.05 4.33 6.66
N THR A 46 0.71 3.43 7.30
CA THR A 46 1.38 3.75 8.57
C THR A 46 2.40 4.88 8.42
N SER A 47 3.00 5.01 7.23
CA SER A 47 3.90 6.13 6.91
C SER A 47 3.18 7.48 6.73
N LEU A 48 1.85 7.48 6.49
CA LEU A 48 1.06 8.72 6.36
C LEU A 48 0.61 9.29 7.71
N LYS A 49 0.74 8.54 8.81
CA LYS A 49 0.39 9.04 10.16
C LYS A 49 1.30 10.19 10.65
N GLY A 50 2.40 10.48 9.95
CA GLY A 50 3.35 11.56 10.29
C GLY A 50 3.00 12.97 9.80
N ARG A 51 1.95 13.20 9.00
CA ARG A 51 1.67 14.53 8.40
C ARG A 51 0.32 15.18 8.74
N ARG A 52 -0.41 14.70 9.77
CA ARG A 52 -1.61 15.38 10.29
C ARG A 52 -1.49 15.70 11.78
N ARG A 53 -0.60 16.62 12.13
CA ARG A 53 -0.85 17.56 13.24
C ARG A 53 -1.11 18.94 12.63
N ILE A 54 -2.31 19.14 12.09
CA ILE A 54 -2.90 20.47 12.09
C ILE A 54 -3.74 20.51 13.35
N ARG A 55 -3.09 20.80 14.48
CA ARG A 55 -3.79 21.22 15.69
C ARG A 55 -4.22 22.66 15.41
N ARG A 56 -5.43 22.84 14.87
CA ARG A 56 -6.12 24.12 14.95
C ARG A 56 -6.49 24.29 16.42
N GLY A 57 -5.84 25.24 17.10
CA GLY A 57 -6.28 25.72 18.40
C GLY A 57 -7.63 26.43 18.29
#